data_AF-A0A6I7EY19-F1
#
_entry.id   AF-A0A6I7EY19-F1
#
_cell.length_a   1.000
_cell.length_b   1.000
_cell.length_c   1.000
_cell.angle_alpha   90.00
_cell.angle_beta   90.00
_cell.angle_gamma   90.00
#
_symmetry.space_group_name_H-M   'P 1'
#
loop_
_entity.id
_entity.type
_entity.pdbx_description
1 polymer ?
#
loop_
_entity_poly.entity_id
_entity_poly.type
_entity_poly.pdbx_seq_one_letter_code
_entity_poly.pdbx_strand_id
1 'polypeptide(L)'
;MTLRDRGTMKWTSIFLPEHIAQLRRVKSEMDNAYNRKPSIDPEQWSDFESKIQYAYRTGMDCEIRYWRNWVAESVSGVIESVDPVGGALRIDGVEVPFREIVWVALEDV
;
A
#
# COMPACT_ATOMS: atom_id res chain seq x y z
N MET A 1 50.70 5.93 46.55
CA MET A 1 50.81 7.07 45.63
C MET A 1 50.52 6.56 44.22
N THR A 2 49.50 6.93 43.45
CA THR A 2 48.46 7.96 43.61
C THR A 2 47.38 7.69 42.54
N LEU A 3 46.13 7.70 43.00
CA LEU A 3 44.86 8.07 42.36
C LEU A 3 44.80 8.44 40.86
N ARG A 4 43.76 7.92 40.20
CA ARG A 4 42.84 8.60 39.23
C ARG A 4 41.73 7.59 38.88
N ASP A 5 40.71 7.47 39.72
CA ASP A 5 39.39 8.07 39.49
C ASP A 5 39.14 8.55 38.05
N ARG A 6 38.14 7.94 37.39
CA ARG A 6 37.08 8.63 36.63
C ARG A 6 36.10 7.65 35.96
N GLY A 7 34.82 7.77 36.34
CA GLY A 7 33.63 7.58 35.50
C GLY A 7 33.27 6.12 35.15
N THR A 8 32.27 5.52 35.79
CA THR A 8 30.86 5.64 35.38
C THR A 8 30.71 5.72 33.85
N MET A 9 30.44 4.60 33.19
CA MET A 9 29.20 4.44 32.42
C MET A 9 29.02 2.98 32.02
N LYS A 10 27.90 2.41 32.47
CA LYS A 10 27.42 1.07 32.15
C LYS A 10 27.24 0.97 30.63
N TRP A 11 28.11 0.23 29.94
CA TRP A 11 27.91 -0.12 28.52
C TRP A 11 26.78 -1.15 28.29
N THR A 12 25.99 -1.45 29.33
CA THR A 12 24.89 -2.42 29.30
C THR A 12 23.53 -1.80 28.94
N SER A 13 23.46 -0.54 28.49
CA SER A 13 22.19 0.16 28.24
C SER A 13 22.00 0.75 26.83
N ILE A 14 22.81 0.39 25.84
CA ILE A 14 22.50 0.80 24.44
C ILE A 14 21.67 -0.26 23.70
N PHE A 15 21.66 -1.51 24.17
CA PHE A 15 20.71 -2.51 23.68
C PHE A 15 19.43 -2.44 24.48
N LEU A 16 18.65 -1.38 24.24
CA LEU A 16 17.22 -1.40 24.50
C LEU A 16 16.59 -2.20 23.34
N PRO A 17 16.13 -3.45 23.53
CA PRO A 17 15.42 -4.20 22.50
C PRO A 17 14.00 -3.65 22.25
N GLU A 18 13.66 -2.47 22.75
CA GLU A 18 12.29 -1.93 22.68
C GLU A 18 12.05 -1.04 21.45
N HIS A 19 13.08 -0.67 20.68
CA HIS A 19 12.94 0.06 19.41
C HIS A 19 13.32 -0.74 18.15
N ILE A 20 13.46 -2.07 18.26
CA ILE A 20 13.81 -2.92 17.12
C ILE A 20 12.58 -3.31 16.26
N ALA A 21 11.36 -3.04 16.75
CA ALA A 21 10.14 -3.32 15.99
C ALA A 21 9.81 -2.26 14.92
N GLN A 22 10.24 -1.00 15.09
CA GLN A 22 9.87 0.07 14.16
C GLN A 22 10.81 0.21 12.95
N LEU A 23 12.06 -0.26 13.05
CA LEU A 23 13.01 -0.21 11.93
C LEU A 23 12.82 -1.33 10.88
N ARG A 24 12.00 -2.35 11.18
CA ARG A 24 11.64 -3.39 10.18
C ARG A 24 10.51 -2.96 9.24
N ARG A 25 9.71 -1.95 9.58
CA ARG A 25 8.67 -1.45 8.67
C ARG A 25 9.27 -0.60 7.55
N VAL A 26 10.25 0.25 7.87
CA VAL A 26 10.88 1.16 6.89
C VAL A 26 11.77 0.44 5.87
N LYS A 27 12.26 -0.77 6.18
CA LYS A 27 13.10 -1.53 5.25
C LYS A 27 12.32 -2.28 4.18
N SER A 28 11.00 -2.48 4.36
CA SER A 28 10.15 -3.10 3.33
C SER A 28 9.61 -2.06 2.33
N GLU A 29 9.65 -0.78 2.69
CA GLU A 29 9.18 0.35 1.87
C GLU A 29 10.22 0.78 0.82
N MET A 30 11.52 0.52 1.06
CA MET A 30 12.60 0.97 0.18
C MET A 30 12.98 -0.01 -0.96
N ASP A 31 12.61 -1.29 -0.86
CA ASP A 31 12.98 -2.30 -1.88
C ASP A 31 11.95 -2.40 -3.03
N ASN A 32 10.71 -1.92 -2.82
CA ASN A 32 9.66 -1.95 -3.84
C ASN A 32 9.65 -0.71 -4.77
N ALA A 33 10.39 0.35 -4.41
CA ALA A 33 10.41 1.61 -5.16
C ALA A 33 11.17 1.54 -6.51
N TYR A 34 11.84 0.43 -6.81
CA TYR A 34 12.48 0.20 -8.11
C TYR A 34 11.60 -0.50 -9.14
N ASN A 35 10.37 -0.86 -8.77
CA ASN A 35 9.46 -1.51 -9.71
C ASN A 35 8.74 -0.44 -10.53
N ARG A 36 9.17 -0.26 -11.79
CA ARG A 36 8.39 0.44 -12.82
C ARG A 36 6.91 0.07 -12.65
N LYS A 37 6.02 1.06 -12.69
CA LYS A 37 4.56 0.86 -12.73
C LYS A 37 4.29 -0.37 -13.62
N PRO A 38 3.66 -1.44 -13.08
CA PRO A 38 3.46 -2.64 -13.86
C PRO A 38 2.70 -2.26 -15.13
N SER A 39 3.26 -2.60 -16.28
CA SER A 39 2.58 -2.41 -17.55
C SER A 39 1.39 -3.35 -17.58
N ILE A 40 0.18 -2.81 -17.61
CA ILE A 40 -1.05 -3.59 -17.70
C ILE A 40 -1.35 -3.78 -19.17
N ASP A 41 -1.32 -5.03 -19.61
CA ASP A 41 -1.76 -5.40 -20.95
C ASP A 41 -3.27 -5.14 -21.12
N PRO A 42 -3.74 -4.84 -22.34
CA PRO A 42 -5.14 -4.49 -22.59
C PRO A 42 -6.13 -5.59 -22.18
N GLU A 43 -5.73 -6.86 -22.26
CA GLU A 43 -6.56 -7.98 -21.81
C GLU A 43 -6.76 -7.97 -20.28
N GLN A 44 -5.70 -7.67 -19.52
CA GLN A 44 -5.76 -7.54 -18.06
C GLN A 44 -6.62 -6.34 -17.65
N TRP A 45 -6.51 -5.23 -18.38
CA TRP A 45 -7.34 -4.05 -18.15
C TRP A 45 -8.83 -4.37 -18.35
N SER A 46 -9.19 -5.10 -19.41
CA SER A 46 -10.57 -5.53 -19.67
C SER A 46 -11.15 -6.41 -18.55
N ASP A 47 -10.32 -7.30 -17.97
CA ASP A 47 -10.71 -8.10 -16.80
C ASP A 47 -10.96 -7.22 -15.57
N PHE A 48 -10.08 -6.23 -15.32
CA PHE A 48 -10.25 -5.28 -14.22
C PHE A 48 -11.51 -4.43 -14.40
N GLU A 49 -11.75 -3.91 -15.59
CA GLU A 49 -12.98 -3.17 -15.91
C GLU A 49 -14.22 -4.03 -15.65
N SER A 50 -14.21 -5.29 -16.08
CA SER A 50 -15.33 -6.22 -15.86
C SER A 50 -15.57 -6.46 -14.38
N LYS A 51 -14.51 -6.67 -13.58
CA LYS A 51 -14.59 -6.84 -12.13
C LYS A 51 -15.11 -5.59 -11.43
N ILE A 52 -14.57 -4.41 -11.74
CA ILE A 52 -15.03 -3.12 -11.19
C ILE A 52 -16.51 -2.93 -11.51
N GLN A 53 -16.92 -3.16 -12.76
CA GLN A 53 -18.32 -3.02 -13.17
C GLN A 53 -19.23 -4.04 -12.49
N TYR A 54 -18.73 -5.24 -12.20
CA TYR A 54 -19.47 -6.27 -11.48
C TYR A 54 -19.64 -5.90 -10.00
N ALA A 55 -18.56 -5.55 -9.31
CA ALA A 55 -18.60 -5.08 -7.92
C ALA A 55 -19.52 -3.88 -7.76
N TYR A 56 -19.41 -2.88 -8.64
CA TYR A 56 -20.27 -1.69 -8.61
C TYR A 56 -21.76 -2.02 -8.83
N ARG A 57 -22.10 -2.92 -9.75
CA ARG A 57 -23.50 -3.32 -10.02
C ARG A 57 -24.11 -4.15 -8.91
N THR A 58 -23.30 -4.97 -8.26
CA THR A 58 -23.75 -5.91 -7.22
C THR A 58 -23.65 -5.31 -5.81
N GLY A 59 -22.93 -4.21 -5.65
CA GLY A 59 -22.61 -3.65 -4.34
C GLY A 59 -21.69 -4.55 -3.52
N MET A 60 -20.91 -5.41 -4.17
CA MET A 60 -19.96 -6.29 -3.49
C MET A 60 -18.68 -5.57 -3.11
N ASP A 61 -18.04 -6.07 -2.07
CA ASP A 61 -16.71 -5.63 -1.67
C ASP A 61 -15.68 -6.06 -2.72
N CYS A 62 -14.75 -5.16 -3.03
CA CYS A 62 -13.62 -5.45 -3.90
C CYS A 62 -12.34 -4.80 -3.37
N GLU A 63 -11.23 -5.49 -3.53
CA GLU A 63 -9.90 -4.93 -3.29
C GLU A 63 -9.35 -4.33 -4.59
N ILE A 64 -9.03 -3.04 -4.54
CA ILE A 64 -8.38 -2.31 -5.63
C ILE A 64 -6.99 -1.89 -5.15
N ARG A 65 -5.96 -2.32 -5.89
CA ARG A 65 -4.59 -1.84 -5.68
C ARG A 65 -4.27 -0.80 -6.72
N TYR A 66 -3.74 0.34 -6.28
CA TYR A 66 -3.36 1.43 -7.15
C TYR A 66 -1.96 1.94 -6.78
N TRP A 67 -1.30 2.51 -7.77
CA TRP A 67 0.02 3.09 -7.62
C TRP A 67 -0.11 4.58 -7.29
N ARG A 68 0.50 5.05 -6.22
CA ARG A 68 0.51 6.47 -5.87
C ARG A 68 1.79 6.79 -5.11
N ASN A 69 2.40 7.95 -5.36
CA ASN A 69 3.59 8.39 -4.61
C ASN A 69 4.72 7.35 -4.52
N TRP A 70 4.98 6.61 -5.61
CA TRP A 70 6.02 5.56 -5.67
C TRP A 70 5.77 4.35 -4.77
N VAL A 71 4.56 4.20 -4.24
CA VAL A 71 4.11 3.06 -3.44
C VAL A 71 2.84 2.45 -4.03
N ALA A 72 2.65 1.15 -3.83
CA ALA A 72 1.39 0.49 -4.12
C ALA A 72 0.49 0.59 -2.88
N GLU A 73 -0.62 1.30 -3.00
CA GLU A 73 -1.67 1.39 -1.99
C GLU A 73 -2.82 0.45 -2.38
N SER A 74 -3.50 -0.11 -1.39
CA SER A 74 -4.68 -0.96 -1.60
C SER A 74 -5.84 -0.45 -0.77
N VAL A 75 -7.03 -0.46 -1.37
CA VAL A 75 -8.29 -0.10 -0.72
C VAL A 75 -9.28 -1.22 -0.98
N SER A 76 -9.92 -1.69 0.08
CA SER A 76 -11.04 -2.63 0.04
C SER A 76 -12.31 -1.90 0.45
N GLY A 77 -13.45 -2.31 -0.08
CA GLY A 77 -14.70 -1.61 0.13
C GLY A 77 -15.68 -1.78 -1.02
N VAL A 78 -16.83 -1.15 -0.84
CA VAL A 78 -17.86 -1.05 -1.88
C VAL A 78 -17.60 0.20 -2.73
N ILE A 79 -17.66 0.02 -4.05
CA ILE A 79 -17.52 1.13 -5.00
C ILE A 79 -18.75 2.03 -4.89
N GLU A 80 -18.56 3.26 -4.41
CA GLU A 80 -19.62 4.25 -4.24
C GLU A 80 -20.05 4.85 -5.58
N SER A 81 -19.08 5.11 -6.46
CA SER A 81 -19.31 5.76 -7.75
C SER A 81 -18.17 5.48 -8.71
N VAL A 82 -18.49 5.42 -10.00
CA VAL A 82 -17.53 5.22 -11.08
C VAL A 82 -17.70 6.36 -12.07
N ASP A 83 -16.65 7.16 -12.28
CA ASP A 83 -16.65 8.29 -13.21
C ASP A 83 -15.86 7.92 -14.49
N PRO A 84 -16.55 7.50 -15.57
CA PRO A 84 -15.89 7.12 -16.81
C PRO A 84 -15.33 8.32 -17.58
N VAL A 85 -15.76 9.55 -17.29
CA VAL A 85 -15.34 10.76 -18.01
C VAL A 85 -14.04 11.31 -17.44
N GLY A 86 -13.97 11.43 -16.11
CA GLY A 86 -12.77 11.78 -15.34
C GLY A 86 -11.77 10.63 -15.24
N GLY A 87 -12.22 9.39 -15.48
CA GLY A 87 -11.37 8.21 -15.45
C GLY A 87 -10.94 7.84 -14.04
N ALA A 88 -11.86 7.95 -13.07
CA ALA A 88 -11.63 7.64 -11.67
C ALA A 88 -12.85 6.94 -11.05
N LEU A 89 -12.61 6.14 -10.03
CA LEU A 89 -13.65 5.53 -9.21
C LEU A 89 -13.49 5.97 -7.76
N ARG A 90 -14.58 5.92 -7.01
CA ARG A 90 -14.60 6.22 -5.58
C ARG A 90 -14.99 4.98 -4.80
N ILE A 91 -14.15 4.61 -3.84
CA ILE A 91 -14.30 3.45 -2.98
C ILE A 91 -13.93 3.84 -1.55
N ASP A 92 -14.83 3.58 -0.60
CA ASP A 92 -14.65 3.93 0.82
C ASP A 92 -14.18 5.39 1.06
N GLY A 93 -14.73 6.35 0.31
CA GLY A 93 -14.32 7.76 0.39
C GLY A 93 -12.97 8.10 -0.24
N VAL A 94 -12.25 7.14 -0.81
CA VAL A 94 -10.99 7.33 -1.54
C VAL A 94 -11.26 7.40 -3.04
N GLU A 95 -10.73 8.43 -3.71
CA GLU A 95 -10.76 8.55 -5.16
C GLU A 95 -9.52 7.89 -5.78
N VAL A 96 -9.75 6.90 -6.64
CA VAL A 96 -8.73 6.11 -7.31
C VAL A 96 -8.83 6.30 -8.83
N PRO A 97 -7.83 6.92 -9.48
CA PRO A 97 -7.82 7.05 -10.93
C PRO A 97 -7.53 5.71 -11.60
N PHE A 98 -8.30 5.37 -12.64
CA PHE A 98 -8.17 4.12 -13.40
C PHE A 98 -6.76 3.87 -13.91
N ARG A 99 -6.09 4.93 -14.36
CA ARG A 99 -4.73 4.86 -14.88
C ARG A 99 -3.76 4.29 -13.85
N GLU A 100 -3.99 4.53 -12.56
CA GLU A 100 -3.10 4.11 -11.49
C GLU A 100 -3.46 2.74 -10.91
N ILE A 101 -4.61 2.17 -11.26
CA ILE A 101 -4.99 0.83 -10.82
C ILE A 101 -3.98 -0.17 -11.38
N VAL A 102 -3.47 -1.06 -10.53
CA VAL A 102 -2.53 -2.13 -10.87
C VAL A 102 -3.09 -3.52 -10.64
N TRP A 103 -4.17 -3.64 -9.84
CA TRP A 103 -4.82 -4.90 -9.54
C TRP A 103 -6.26 -4.68 -9.06
N VAL A 104 -7.15 -5.61 -9.42
CA VAL A 104 -8.53 -5.66 -8.91
C VAL A 104 -8.87 -7.12 -8.56
N ALA A 105 -9.30 -7.32 -7.32
CA ALA A 105 -9.85 -8.58 -6.83
C ALA A 105 -11.26 -8.37 -6.29
N LEU A 106 -12.15 -9.31 -6.60
CA LEU A 106 -13.45 -9.41 -5.96
C LEU A 106 -13.29 -10.28 -4.73
N GLU A 107 -13.90 -9.90 -3.61
CA GLU A 107 -13.95 -10.76 -2.43
C GLU A 107 -15.04 -11.82 -2.69
N ASP A 108 -14.62 -13.00 -3.19
CA ASP A 108 -15.49 -14.15 -3.47
C ASP A 108 -15.95 -14.78 -2.15
N VAL A 109 -17.27 -14.98 -2.01
CA VAL A 109 -17.90 -15.71 -0.89
C VAL A 109 -18.03 -17.20 -1.19
#